data_AF-A0A8X6TKE3-F1
#
_entry.id   AF-A0A8X6TKE3-F1
#
_cell.length_a   1.000
_cell.length_b   1.000
_cell.length_c   1.000
_cell.angle_alpha   90.00
_cell.angle_beta   90.00
_cell.angle_gamma   90.00
#
_symmetry.space_group_name_H-M   'P 1'
#
loop_
_entity.id
_entity.type
_entity.pdbx_description
1 polymer ?
#
loop_
_entity_poly.entity_id
_entity_poly.type
_entity_poly.pdbx_seq_one_letter_code
_entity_poly.pdbx_strand_id
1 'polypeptide(L)'
;AFHFSQLIWRNTTNIGIGIAPVPGEPRLFIVVRYFPAGNSNFPGEFEKNVRPRISKGSHGSLDESSFLRTYSRSKSFIFEDAYI
;
A
#
# COMPACT_ATOMS: atom_id res chain seq x y z
N ALA A 1 -0.62 -10.14 -11.11
CA ALA A 1 -1.68 -9.48 -10.29
C ALA A 1 -1.36 -9.44 -8.79
N PHE A 2 -0.60 -10.39 -8.24
CA PHE A 2 -0.33 -10.53 -6.79
C PHE A 2 0.44 -9.35 -6.16
N HIS A 3 1.37 -8.72 -6.88
CA HIS A 3 2.15 -7.61 -6.33
C HIS A 3 1.29 -6.36 -6.07
N PHE A 4 0.39 -6.04 -6.98
CA PHE A 4 -0.50 -4.87 -6.84
C PHE A 4 -1.41 -5.01 -5.62
N SER A 5 -2.10 -6.15 -5.48
CA SER A 5 -3.02 -6.36 -4.36
C SER A 5 -2.31 -6.35 -3.00
N GLN A 6 -1.05 -6.78 -2.93
CA GLN A 6 -0.25 -6.67 -1.71
C GLN A 6 0.08 -5.21 -1.35
N LEU A 7 0.38 -4.37 -2.34
CA LEU A 7 0.66 -2.94 -2.13
C LEU A 7 -0.54 -2.19 -1.56
N ILE A 8 -1.75 -2.55 -1.97
CA ILE A 8 -2.99 -1.88 -1.55
C ILE A 8 -3.78 -2.65 -0.49
N TRP A 9 -3.17 -3.68 0.12
CA TRP A 9 -3.85 -4.54 1.08
C TRP A 9 -4.15 -3.78 2.37
N ARG A 10 -5.43 -3.44 2.62
CA ARG A 10 -5.87 -2.59 3.73
C ARG A 10 -5.29 -2.98 5.10
N ASN A 11 -5.23 -4.26 5.41
CA ASN A 11 -4.80 -4.75 6.73
C ASN A 11 -3.27 -4.81 6.89
N THR A 12 -2.49 -4.59 5.83
CA THR A 12 -1.03 -4.47 5.97
C THR A 12 -0.70 -3.11 6.57
N THR A 13 -0.05 -3.08 7.72
CA THR A 13 0.23 -1.83 8.45
C THR A 13 1.71 -1.47 8.50
N ASN A 14 2.60 -2.43 8.23
CA ASN A 14 4.04 -2.26 8.31
C ASN A 14 4.69 -2.81 7.06
N ILE A 15 5.70 -2.09 6.57
CA ILE A 15 6.56 -2.56 5.49
C ILE A 15 8.04 -2.42 5.87
N GLY A 16 8.85 -3.33 5.37
CA GLY A 16 10.32 -3.24 5.41
C GLY A 16 10.85 -3.35 4.00
N ILE A 17 11.79 -2.47 3.63
CA ILE A 17 12.37 -2.41 2.28
C ILE A 17 13.88 -2.63 2.40
N GLY A 18 14.40 -3.61 1.66
CA GLY A 18 15.82 -3.83 1.47
C GLY A 18 16.20 -3.55 0.03
N ILE A 19 17.31 -2.83 -0.17
CA ILE A 19 17.84 -2.47 -1.50
C ILE A 19 19.31 -2.87 -1.55
N ALA A 20 19.72 -3.60 -2.58
CA ALA A 20 21.11 -4.01 -2.78
C ALA A 20 21.53 -3.79 -4.25
N PRO A 21 22.56 -2.98 -4.52
CA PRO A 21 23.12 -2.86 -5.87
C PRO A 21 23.91 -4.10 -6.25
N VAL A 22 23.95 -4.41 -7.55
CA VAL A 22 24.80 -5.48 -8.06
C VAL A 22 26.17 -4.91 -8.43
N PRO A 23 27.28 -5.38 -7.80
CA PRO A 23 28.61 -4.85 -8.09
C PRO A 23 28.96 -4.93 -9.58
N GLY A 24 29.38 -3.81 -10.16
CA GLY A 24 29.78 -3.75 -11.57
C GLY A 24 28.63 -3.71 -12.58
N GLU A 25 27.37 -3.61 -12.14
CA GLU A 25 26.20 -3.61 -13.02
C GLU A 25 25.20 -2.50 -12.67
N PRO A 26 24.44 -1.97 -13.64
CA PRO A 26 23.40 -0.98 -13.40
C PRO A 26 22.09 -1.64 -12.92
N ARG A 27 22.17 -2.63 -12.03
CA ARG A 27 21.01 -3.38 -11.51
C ARG A 27 20.89 -3.25 -10.00
N LEU A 28 19.65 -3.27 -9.51
CA LEU A 28 19.31 -3.26 -8.10
C LEU A 28 18.40 -4.44 -7.77
N PHE A 29 18.64 -5.08 -6.63
CA PHE A 29 17.68 -5.96 -5.98
C PHE A 29 16.88 -5.16 -4.96
N ILE A 30 15.56 -5.16 -5.13
CA ILE A 30 14.63 -4.54 -4.19
C ILE A 30 13.75 -5.63 -3.62
N VAL A 31 13.72 -5.75 -2.30
CA VAL A 31 12.86 -6.68 -1.57
C VAL A 31 11.97 -5.88 -0.64
N VAL A 32 10.67 -6.11 -0.73
CA VAL A 32 9.68 -5.51 0.17
C VAL A 32 9.01 -6.62 0.98
N ARG A 33 9.01 -6.48 2.29
CA ARG A 33 8.26 -7.32 3.23
C ARG A 33 7.07 -6.54 3.78
N TYR A 34 5.96 -7.24 3.97
CA TYR A 34 4.69 -6.70 4.41
C TYR A 34 4.24 -7.43 5.67
N PHE A 35 3.76 -6.69 6.67
CA PHE A 35 3.20 -7.25 7.89
C PHE A 35 1.94 -6.47 8.35
N PRO A 36 0.85 -7.16 8.72
CA PRO A 36 0.53 -8.56 8.40
C PRO A 36 0.63 -8.86 6.89
N ALA A 37 0.86 -10.12 6.53
CA ALA A 37 0.95 -10.52 5.13
C ALA A 37 -0.40 -10.33 4.43
N GLY A 38 -0.37 -9.81 3.20
CA GLY A 38 -1.55 -9.67 2.36
C GLY A 38 -1.81 -10.90 1.51
N ASN A 39 -2.76 -10.77 0.59
CA ASN A 39 -3.15 -11.82 -0.37
C ASN A 39 -3.42 -13.19 0.27
N SER A 40 -4.07 -13.18 1.42
CA SER A 40 -4.56 -14.41 2.02
C SER A 40 -5.67 -15.02 1.14
N ASN A 41 -5.69 -16.35 1.05
CA ASN A 41 -6.67 -17.10 0.26
C ASN A 41 -7.95 -17.43 1.06
N PHE A 42 -8.13 -16.86 2.27
CA PHE A 42 -9.37 -17.06 3.02
C PHE A 42 -10.56 -16.38 2.31
N PRO A 43 -11.75 -17.00 2.31
CA PRO A 43 -12.92 -16.44 1.65
C PRO A 43 -13.25 -15.01 2.11
N GLY A 44 -13.48 -14.12 1.14
CA GLY A 44 -13.85 -12.73 1.39
C GLY A 44 -12.70 -11.81 1.82
N GLU A 45 -11.47 -12.30 1.97
CA GLU A 45 -10.34 -11.45 2.38
C GLU A 45 -9.94 -10.45 1.29
N PHE A 46 -10.04 -10.84 0.02
CA PHE A 46 -9.69 -9.96 -1.08
C PHE A 46 -10.62 -8.73 -1.12
N GLU A 47 -11.92 -8.93 -1.03
CA GLU A 47 -12.92 -7.85 -1.07
C GLU A 47 -12.81 -6.90 0.14
N LYS A 48 -12.45 -7.43 1.31
CA LYS A 48 -12.22 -6.61 2.52
C LYS A 48 -10.97 -5.73 2.42
N ASN A 49 -9.96 -6.19 1.69
CA ASN A 49 -8.64 -5.57 1.68
C ASN A 49 -8.31 -4.80 0.40
N VAL A 50 -8.94 -5.13 -0.73
CA VAL A 50 -8.70 -4.54 -2.05
C VAL A 50 -9.96 -3.78 -2.46
N ARG A 51 -9.96 -2.47 -2.22
CA ARG A 51 -11.12 -1.63 -2.55
C ARG A 51 -11.18 -1.36 -4.06
N PRO A 52 -12.39 -1.33 -4.65
CA PRO A 52 -12.54 -0.94 -6.06
C PRO A 52 -12.09 0.51 -6.27
N ARG A 53 -11.62 0.79 -7.48
CA ARG A 53 -11.29 2.16 -7.89
C ARG A 53 -12.57 2.99 -7.90
N ILE A 54 -12.54 4.14 -7.23
CA ILE A 54 -13.63 5.12 -7.28
C ILE A 54 -13.70 5.66 -8.72
N SER A 55 -14.81 5.41 -9.43
CA SER A 55 -15.08 6.03 -10.73
C SER A 55 -15.76 7.38 -10.50
N LYS A 56 -15.37 8.42 -11.25
CA LYS A 56 -15.96 9.76 -11.20
C LYS A 56 -17.36 9.79 -11.88
N GLY A 57 -18.25 8.88 -11.52
CA GLY A 57 -19.51 8.68 -12.25
C GLY A 57 -20.70 8.16 -11.45
N SER A 58 -20.58 7.91 -10.15
CA SER A 58 -21.74 7.66 -9.30
C SER A 58 -21.80 8.68 -8.17
N HIS A 59 -22.94 9.36 -8.06
CA HIS A 59 -23.38 10.09 -6.87
C HIS A 59 -23.58 9.09 -5.70
N GLY A 60 -22.53 8.39 -5.30
CA GLY A 60 -22.48 7.49 -4.16
C GLY A 60 -21.56 8.11 -3.13
N SER A 61 -22.15 8.62 -2.07
CA SER A 61 -21.53 9.31 -0.92
C SER A 61 -20.57 8.43 -0.09
N LEU A 62 -19.52 7.90 -0.72
CA LEU A 62 -18.34 7.44 0.02
C LEU A 62 -17.46 8.65 0.29
N ASP A 63 -17.89 9.39 1.32
CA ASP A 63 -17.12 10.25 2.20
C ASP A 63 -15.67 10.53 1.73
N GLU A 64 -15.50 11.57 0.91
CA GLU A 64 -14.19 12.14 0.55
C GLU A 64 -13.37 12.50 1.81
N SER A 65 -14.06 12.87 2.91
CA SER A 65 -13.48 13.06 4.23
C SER A 65 -12.86 11.78 4.81
N SER A 66 -13.26 10.57 4.43
CA SER A 66 -12.62 9.31 4.87
C SER A 66 -11.25 9.10 4.23
N PHE A 67 -11.12 9.44 2.95
CA PHE A 67 -9.84 9.41 2.23
C PHE A 67 -8.91 10.50 2.76
N LEU A 68 -9.42 11.74 2.89
CA LEU A 68 -8.65 12.85 3.45
C LEU A 68 -8.28 12.64 4.92
N ARG A 69 -9.12 12.01 5.75
CA ARG A 69 -8.81 11.66 7.14
C ARG A 69 -7.71 10.61 7.25
N THR A 70 -7.69 9.62 6.36
CA THR A 70 -6.63 8.60 6.32
C THR A 70 -5.31 9.21 5.84
N TYR A 71 -5.35 10.03 4.78
CA TYR A 71 -4.16 10.70 4.25
C TYR A 71 -3.60 11.75 5.22
N SER A 72 -4.47 12.52 5.89
CA SER A 72 -4.07 13.52 6.88
C SER A 72 -3.41 12.90 8.12
N ARG A 73 -3.84 11.71 8.59
CA ARG A 73 -3.12 10.99 9.66
C ARG A 73 -1.75 10.47 9.24
N SER A 74 -1.57 10.13 7.95
CA SER A 74 -0.30 9.62 7.42
C SER A 74 0.71 10.74 7.10
N LYS A 75 0.22 11.93 6.69
CA LYS A 75 1.06 13.08 6.34
C LYS A 75 1.94 13.56 7.49
N SER A 76 1.51 13.38 8.75
CA SER A 76 2.29 13.76 9.92
C SER A 76 3.47 12.84 10.24
N PHE A 77 3.52 11.61 9.68
CA PHE A 77 4.57 10.62 9.98
C PHE A 77 5.55 10.37 8.84
N ILE A 78 5.20 10.71 7.59
CA ILE A 78 6.03 10.34 6.41
C ILE A 78 6.91 11.50 5.92
N PHE A 79 6.62 12.75 6.31
CA PHE A 79 7.32 13.92 5.76
C PHE A 79 8.46 14.48 6.62
N GLU A 80 8.68 14.01 7.86
CA GLU A 80 9.82 14.48 8.66
C GLU A 80 11.08 13.61 8.51
N ASP A 81 10.96 12.33 8.15
CA ASP A 81 12.10 11.41 8.07
C ASP A 81 12.51 11.04 6.63
N ALA A 82 11.85 11.61 5.62
CA ALA A 82 12.14 11.36 4.20
C ALA A 82 13.20 12.34 3.67
N TYR A 83 14.36 12.40 4.33
CA TYR A 83 15.59 12.90 3.73
C TYR A 83 16.50 11.69 3.49
N ILE A 84 16.61 11.27 2.22
CA ILE A 84 17.77 10.55 1.71
C ILE A 84 18.74 11.61 1.20
#